data_AF-A0AAC9I860-F1
#
_entry.id   AF-A0AAC9I860-F1
#
_cell.length_a   1.000
_cell.length_b   1.000
_cell.length_c   1.000
_cell.angle_alpha   90.00
_cell.angle_beta   90.00
_cell.angle_gamma   90.00
#
_symmetry.space_group_name_H-M   'P 1'
#
loop_
_entity.id
_entity.type
_entity.pdbx_description
1 polymer ?
#
loop_
_entity_poly.entity_id
_entity_poly.type
_entity_poly.pdbx_seq_one_letter_code
_entity_poly.pdbx_strand_id
1 'polypeptide(L)'
;MNFNYTKTIDRYLNYAKADRQDRFFGIVENIQIHGRLNDNNNKINFGFGDEMDDDYKIIENLDDNEYLRNFKSFQYSQNSNYKYLLDFIDSEKFQVYIMGHSCGLSDRTLLNTIFEHNNCRSIKVFYHETKDENGKVIRDNYTEIIQNISRHFNKKALMREKIVNKTLCKELPQIQIPLKQKTAPIPESR
;
A
#
# COMPACT_ATOMS: atom_id res chain seq x y z
N MET A 1 5.80 0.16 5.19
CA MET A 1 5.11 -1.00 4.57
C MET A 1 4.98 -0.76 3.06
N ASN A 2 5.25 -1.79 2.26
CA ASN A 2 5.29 -1.74 0.81
C ASN A 2 4.48 -2.90 0.20
N PHE A 3 3.54 -2.55 -0.68
CA PHE A 3 2.65 -3.50 -1.36
C PHE A 3 3.20 -3.96 -2.72
N ASN A 4 4.32 -3.40 -3.16
CA ASN A 4 4.95 -3.74 -4.44
C ASN A 4 5.86 -4.96 -4.30
N TYR A 5 5.83 -5.81 -5.33
CA TYR A 5 6.69 -7.00 -5.45
C TYR A 5 8.13 -6.66 -5.88
N THR A 6 8.36 -5.45 -6.40
CA THR A 6 9.66 -5.01 -6.93
C THR A 6 10.55 -4.38 -5.87
N LYS A 7 11.86 -4.36 -6.14
CA LYS A 7 12.90 -3.79 -5.25
C LYS A 7 13.03 -2.25 -5.37
N THR A 8 12.01 -1.58 -5.89
CA THR A 8 12.07 -0.14 -6.20
C THR A 8 12.33 0.68 -4.95
N ILE A 9 11.60 0.43 -3.86
CA ILE A 9 11.79 1.13 -2.58
C ILE A 9 13.19 0.88 -2.00
N ASP A 10 13.73 -0.34 -2.10
CA ASP A 10 15.08 -0.64 -1.60
C ASP A 10 16.15 0.26 -2.24
N ARG A 11 16.00 0.58 -3.53
CA ARG A 11 16.93 1.50 -4.22
C ARG A 11 16.86 2.90 -3.63
N TYR A 12 15.66 3.43 -3.41
CA TYR A 12 15.48 4.74 -2.77
C TYR A 12 16.07 4.76 -1.36
N LEU A 13 15.88 3.71 -0.57
CA LEU A 13 16.46 3.60 0.77
C LEU A 13 17.99 3.56 0.73
N ASN A 14 18.59 2.87 -0.25
CA ASN A 14 20.04 2.86 -0.41
C ASN A 14 20.58 4.24 -0.76
N TYR A 15 19.92 4.99 -1.64
CA TYR A 15 20.31 6.37 -1.95
C TYR A 15 20.19 7.28 -0.72
N ALA A 16 19.07 7.21 0.00
CA ALA A 16 18.88 8.00 1.21
C ALA A 16 19.94 7.70 2.29
N LYS A 17 20.33 6.44 2.45
CA LYS A 17 21.42 6.02 3.37
C LYS A 17 22.79 6.52 2.90
N ALA A 18 23.07 6.45 1.60
CA ALA A 18 24.33 6.95 1.03
C ALA A 18 24.49 8.47 1.28
N ASP A 19 23.38 9.22 1.19
CA ASP A 19 23.31 10.65 1.47
C ASP A 19 23.25 10.99 2.98
N ARG A 20 23.38 9.99 3.87
CA ARG A 20 23.31 10.13 5.35
C ARG A 20 22.00 10.77 5.85
N GLN A 21 20.91 10.58 5.12
CA GLN A 21 19.59 11.10 5.52
C GLN A 21 19.01 10.37 6.74
N ASP A 22 19.48 9.16 7.02
CA ASP A 22 19.15 8.37 8.22
C ASP A 22 19.45 9.13 9.52
N ARG A 23 20.47 10.00 9.53
CA ARG A 23 20.80 10.86 10.68
C ARG A 23 19.76 11.93 10.97
N PHE A 24 18.92 12.28 9.99
CA PHE A 24 17.93 13.35 10.10
C PHE A 24 16.50 12.82 10.20
N PHE A 25 16.18 11.75 9.47
CA PHE A 25 14.81 11.21 9.38
C PHE A 25 14.61 9.89 10.14
N GLY A 26 15.67 9.33 10.73
CA GLY A 26 15.63 8.09 11.49
C GLY A 26 15.80 6.83 10.65
N ILE A 27 15.61 5.68 11.29
CA ILE A 27 15.73 4.36 10.65
C ILE A 27 14.48 4.10 9.81
N VAL A 28 14.67 3.84 8.52
CA VAL A 28 13.59 3.48 7.61
C VAL A 28 13.63 1.99 7.31
N GLU A 29 12.53 1.31 7.60
CA GLU A 29 12.36 -0.12 7.34
C GLU A 29 11.35 -0.37 6.21
N ASN A 30 11.72 -1.27 5.28
CA ASN A 30 10.87 -1.69 4.17
C ASN A 30 10.27 -3.06 4.44
N ILE A 31 9.05 -3.09 4.98
CA ILE A 31 8.26 -4.32 5.12
C ILE A 31 7.51 -4.59 3.81
N GLN A 32 7.97 -5.56 3.01
CA GLN A 32 7.30 -6.01 1.79
C GLN A 32 6.26 -7.09 2.10
N ILE A 33 5.05 -6.64 2.44
CA ILE A 33 3.99 -7.50 2.97
C ILE A 33 3.44 -8.50 1.94
N HIS A 34 3.66 -8.22 0.65
CA HIS A 34 3.19 -9.04 -0.46
C HIS A 34 4.23 -10.00 -1.07
N GLY A 35 5.38 -10.15 -0.41
CA GLY A 35 6.49 -10.87 -1.01
C GLY A 35 7.32 -10.02 -1.97
N ARG A 36 8.39 -10.63 -2.46
CA ARG A 36 9.43 -9.96 -3.26
C ARG A 36 9.85 -10.85 -4.43
N LEU A 37 10.03 -10.22 -5.60
CA LEU A 37 10.57 -10.90 -6.77
C LEU A 37 11.96 -11.50 -6.49
N ASN A 38 12.12 -12.76 -6.89
CA ASN A 38 13.36 -13.54 -6.74
C ASN A 38 13.83 -13.65 -5.27
N ASP A 39 12.89 -13.81 -4.33
CA ASP A 39 13.16 -14.03 -2.92
C ASP A 39 12.52 -15.34 -2.45
N ASN A 40 13.36 -16.30 -2.04
CA ASN A 40 12.91 -17.62 -1.60
C ASN A 40 12.30 -17.60 -0.19
N ASN A 41 12.66 -16.60 0.64
CA ASN A 41 12.21 -16.47 2.01
C ASN A 41 10.95 -15.61 2.11
N ASN A 42 10.79 -14.64 1.20
CA ASN A 42 9.62 -13.80 1.09
C ASN A 42 8.92 -13.99 -0.25
N LYS A 43 8.34 -15.19 -0.44
CA LYS A 43 7.63 -15.55 -1.67
C LYS A 43 6.42 -14.64 -1.89
N ILE A 44 6.12 -14.41 -3.17
CA ILE A 44 4.94 -13.63 -3.57
C ILE A 44 3.67 -14.33 -3.12
N ASN A 45 2.81 -13.61 -2.40
CA ASN A 45 1.49 -14.07 -1.97
C ASN A 45 0.38 -13.32 -2.73
N PHE A 46 -0.19 -14.00 -3.72
CA PHE A 46 -1.45 -13.56 -4.32
C PHE A 46 -2.62 -14.06 -3.46
N GLY A 47 -3.72 -13.32 -3.48
CA GLY A 47 -4.89 -13.76 -2.73
C GLY A 47 -5.89 -12.67 -2.42
N PHE A 48 -6.89 -13.07 -1.64
CA PHE A 48 -7.90 -12.20 -1.07
C PHE A 48 -7.73 -12.14 0.45
N GLY A 49 -7.98 -10.97 1.04
CA GLY A 49 -7.69 -10.68 2.44
C GLY A 49 -8.83 -9.93 3.11
N ASP A 50 -10.06 -10.24 2.74
CA ASP A 50 -11.27 -9.79 3.43
C ASP A 50 -11.90 -10.97 4.17
N GLU A 51 -11.52 -11.10 5.44
CA GLU A 51 -12.09 -12.11 6.37
C GLU A 51 -13.31 -11.57 7.12
N MET A 52 -13.65 -10.31 6.89
CA MET A 52 -14.80 -9.65 7.52
C MET A 52 -16.07 -9.80 6.70
N ASP A 53 -15.94 -10.28 5.46
CA ASP A 53 -17.05 -10.57 4.57
C ASP A 53 -17.85 -11.80 5.06
N ASP A 54 -19.16 -11.79 4.85
CA ASP A 54 -20.01 -12.91 5.24
C ASP A 54 -19.75 -14.15 4.36
N ASP A 55 -19.31 -13.95 3.11
CA ASP A 55 -18.92 -15.04 2.21
C ASP A 55 -17.70 -15.80 2.72
N TYR A 56 -16.80 -15.14 3.47
CA TYR A 56 -15.66 -15.81 4.11
C TYR A 56 -16.13 -16.88 5.09
N LYS A 57 -17.12 -16.56 5.93
CA LYS A 57 -17.67 -17.51 6.90
C LYS A 57 -18.31 -18.71 6.22
N ILE A 58 -18.93 -18.51 5.06
CA ILE A 58 -19.51 -19.61 4.27
C ILE A 58 -18.38 -20.54 3.84
N ILE A 59 -17.30 -20.00 3.29
CA ILE A 59 -16.13 -20.76 2.82
C ILE A 59 -15.45 -21.51 3.98
N GLU A 60 -15.24 -20.86 5.12
CA GLU A 60 -14.64 -21.46 6.31
C GLU A 60 -15.45 -22.67 6.82
N ASN A 61 -16.79 -22.59 6.77
CA ASN A 61 -17.68 -23.66 7.21
C ASN A 61 -17.76 -24.86 6.23
N LEU A 62 -17.18 -24.78 5.04
CA LEU A 62 -17.13 -25.91 4.10
C LEU A 62 -16.14 -27.00 4.54
N ASP A 63 -15.24 -26.70 5.50
CA ASP A 63 -14.22 -27.61 6.03
C ASP A 63 -13.31 -28.24 4.95
N ASP A 64 -13.10 -27.51 3.85
CA ASP A 64 -12.16 -27.87 2.78
C ASP A 64 -11.09 -26.79 2.63
N ASN A 65 -9.87 -27.15 3.02
CA ASN A 65 -8.72 -26.28 3.05
C ASN A 65 -8.31 -25.74 1.66
N GLU A 66 -8.73 -26.38 0.56
CA GLU A 66 -8.38 -25.91 -0.78
C GLU A 66 -9.03 -24.55 -1.07
N TYR A 67 -10.22 -24.28 -0.54
CA TYR A 67 -10.86 -22.96 -0.65
C TYR A 67 -10.13 -21.87 0.16
N LEU A 68 -9.43 -22.25 1.22
CA LEU A 68 -8.68 -21.33 2.09
C LEU A 68 -7.27 -21.01 1.56
N ARG A 69 -6.77 -21.80 0.61
CA ARG A 69 -5.38 -21.78 0.12
C ARG A 69 -4.87 -20.39 -0.30
N ASN A 70 -5.73 -19.58 -0.91
CA ASN A 70 -5.39 -18.26 -1.46
C ASN A 70 -5.86 -17.10 -0.57
N PHE A 71 -6.21 -17.36 0.70
CA PHE A 71 -6.41 -16.27 1.66
C PHE A 71 -5.08 -15.75 2.19
N LYS A 72 -4.93 -14.42 2.18
CA LYS A 72 -3.65 -13.78 2.50
C LYS A 72 -3.20 -13.99 3.94
N SER A 73 -4.12 -14.14 4.91
CA SER A 73 -3.81 -14.42 6.31
C SER A 73 -2.92 -15.63 6.51
N PHE A 74 -3.24 -16.75 5.85
CA PHE A 74 -2.43 -17.97 5.93
C PHE A 74 -1.07 -17.80 5.24
N GLN A 75 -0.97 -16.90 4.25
CA GLN A 75 0.29 -16.58 3.60
C GLN A 75 1.16 -15.65 4.46
N TYR A 76 0.55 -14.76 5.24
CA TYR A 76 1.25 -13.87 6.16
C TYR A 76 1.95 -14.61 7.31
N SER A 77 1.51 -15.83 7.66
CA SER A 77 2.18 -16.66 8.66
C SER A 77 3.43 -17.38 8.12
N GLN A 78 3.67 -17.36 6.80
CA GLN A 78 4.80 -18.06 6.18
C GLN A 78 6.13 -17.30 6.32
N ASN A 79 6.11 -16.06 6.80
CA ASN A 79 7.31 -15.28 7.09
C ASN A 79 7.06 -14.28 8.23
N SER A 80 8.11 -13.57 8.65
CA SER A 80 8.05 -12.65 9.79
C SER A 80 7.52 -11.25 9.48
N ASN A 81 7.22 -10.90 8.22
CA ASN A 81 6.87 -9.52 7.85
C ASN A 81 5.60 -9.02 8.53
N TYR A 82 4.56 -9.87 8.60
CA TYR A 82 3.32 -9.49 9.28
C TYR A 82 3.53 -9.35 10.79
N LYS A 83 4.34 -10.22 11.40
CA LYS A 83 4.71 -10.07 12.81
C LYS A 83 5.49 -8.77 13.07
N TYR A 84 6.46 -8.43 12.23
CA TYR A 84 7.18 -7.15 12.35
C TYR A 84 6.26 -5.94 12.23
N LEU A 85 5.24 -6.02 11.36
CA LEU A 85 4.23 -4.98 11.28
C LEU A 85 3.44 -4.86 12.60
N LEU A 86 3.00 -5.97 13.18
CA LEU A 86 2.26 -5.98 14.45
C LEU A 86 3.12 -5.39 15.58
N ASP A 87 4.35 -5.90 15.71
CA ASP A 87 5.29 -5.42 16.73
C ASP A 87 5.56 -3.90 16.57
N PHE A 88 5.62 -3.39 15.32
CA PHE A 88 5.75 -1.96 15.04
C PHE A 88 4.52 -1.15 15.47
N ILE A 89 3.31 -1.54 15.09
CA ILE A 89 2.09 -0.76 15.41
C ILE A 89 1.73 -0.81 16.90
N ASP A 90 2.16 -1.86 17.60
CA ASP A 90 2.01 -2.02 19.05
C ASP A 90 3.01 -1.19 19.85
N SER A 91 4.20 -0.92 19.29
CA SER A 91 5.30 -0.25 20.00
C SER A 91 4.96 1.17 20.49
N GLU A 92 4.52 2.06 19.59
CA GLU A 92 4.30 3.47 19.88
C GLU A 92 3.17 4.08 19.04
N LYS A 93 2.78 5.32 19.37
CA LYS A 93 1.80 6.09 18.59
C LYS A 93 2.36 6.37 17.20
N PHE A 94 1.56 6.14 16.17
CA PHE A 94 1.98 6.33 14.78
C PHE A 94 0.96 7.07 13.94
N GLN A 95 1.42 7.55 12.79
CA GLN A 95 0.61 8.16 11.74
C GLN A 95 0.79 7.37 10.45
N VAL A 96 -0.31 7.19 9.71
CA VAL A 96 -0.30 6.51 8.43
C VAL A 96 -0.24 7.53 7.31
N TYR A 97 0.70 7.33 6.38
CA TYR A 97 0.76 8.04 5.12
C TYR A 97 0.43 7.09 3.97
N ILE A 98 -0.59 7.40 3.20
CA ILE A 98 -1.02 6.60 2.05
C ILE A 98 -0.52 7.26 0.78
N MET A 99 0.32 6.54 0.04
CA MET A 99 0.85 6.94 -1.25
C MET A 99 0.49 5.86 -2.27
N GLY A 100 -0.47 6.16 -3.14
CA GLY A 100 -0.94 5.25 -4.18
C GLY A 100 -2.35 4.70 -3.94
N HIS A 101 -2.78 3.82 -4.84
CA HIS A 101 -4.18 3.36 -4.95
C HIS A 101 -4.49 2.05 -4.22
N SER A 102 -3.51 1.39 -3.60
CA SER A 102 -3.58 -0.02 -3.16
C SER A 102 -4.49 -0.30 -1.93
N CYS A 103 -5.49 0.54 -1.65
CA CYS A 103 -6.47 0.32 -0.58
C CYS A 103 -7.69 -0.48 -1.07
N GLY A 104 -7.47 -1.53 -1.85
CA GLY A 104 -8.53 -2.44 -2.32
C GLY A 104 -9.04 -3.37 -1.22
N LEU A 105 -10.17 -4.04 -1.47
CA LEU A 105 -10.74 -5.02 -0.52
C LEU A 105 -9.86 -6.25 -0.31
N SER A 106 -8.95 -6.53 -1.23
CA SER A 106 -7.97 -7.63 -1.14
C SER A 106 -7.07 -7.59 0.10
N ASP A 107 -7.02 -6.45 0.79
CA ASP A 107 -6.15 -6.19 1.94
C ASP A 107 -6.95 -5.65 3.13
N ARG A 108 -8.27 -5.87 3.14
CA ARG A 108 -9.17 -5.25 4.12
C ARG A 108 -8.81 -5.61 5.56
N THR A 109 -8.56 -6.89 5.87
CA THR A 109 -8.20 -7.32 7.23
C THR A 109 -6.91 -6.65 7.70
N LEU A 110 -5.88 -6.62 6.83
CA LEU A 110 -4.59 -5.97 7.10
C LEU A 110 -4.75 -4.47 7.34
N LEU A 111 -5.45 -3.76 6.43
CA LEU A 111 -5.63 -2.32 6.52
C LEU A 111 -6.52 -1.92 7.69
N ASN A 112 -7.58 -2.69 7.99
CA ASN A 112 -8.41 -2.49 9.17
C ASN A 112 -7.58 -2.58 10.46
N THR A 113 -6.72 -3.61 10.57
CA THR A 113 -5.83 -3.80 11.72
C THR A 113 -4.98 -2.56 11.98
N ILE A 114 -4.41 -1.96 10.93
CA ILE A 114 -3.59 -0.75 11.05
C ILE A 114 -4.43 0.48 11.37
N PHE A 115 -5.53 0.69 10.63
CA PHE A 115 -6.31 1.93 10.68
C PHE A 115 -7.12 2.05 11.96
N GLU A 116 -7.69 0.96 12.46
CA GLU A 116 -8.44 0.96 13.72
C GLU A 116 -7.54 0.77 14.95
N HIS A 117 -6.24 0.52 14.78
CA HIS A 117 -5.31 0.38 15.90
C HIS A 117 -5.38 1.56 16.88
N ASN A 118 -5.31 1.27 18.18
CA ASN A 118 -5.39 2.28 19.24
C ASN A 118 -4.24 3.30 19.18
N ASN A 119 -3.08 2.87 18.66
CA ASN A 119 -1.92 3.74 18.48
C ASN A 119 -1.96 4.55 17.18
N CYS A 120 -2.85 4.24 16.22
CA CYS A 120 -3.01 5.00 14.99
C CYS A 120 -3.68 6.35 15.30
N ARG A 121 -2.96 7.46 15.09
CA ARG A 121 -3.42 8.81 15.41
C ARG A 121 -4.09 9.52 14.25
N SER A 122 -3.63 9.27 13.04
CA SER A 122 -4.22 9.86 11.85
C SER A 122 -3.79 9.14 10.59
N ILE A 123 -4.58 9.33 9.54
CA ILE A 123 -4.36 8.77 8.21
C ILE A 123 -4.35 9.94 7.24
N LYS A 124 -3.18 10.21 6.67
CA LYS A 124 -2.97 11.26 5.67
C LYS A 124 -2.81 10.64 4.29
N VAL A 125 -3.60 11.14 3.36
CA VAL A 125 -3.62 10.66 1.98
C VAL A 125 -2.86 11.63 1.08
N PHE A 126 -1.96 11.10 0.25
CA PHE A 126 -1.42 11.82 -0.88
C PHE A 126 -2.19 11.41 -2.14
N TYR A 127 -2.86 12.38 -2.76
CA TYR A 127 -3.78 12.16 -3.87
C TYR A 127 -3.16 12.59 -5.19
N HIS A 128 -3.68 12.10 -6.31
CA HIS A 128 -3.25 12.49 -7.64
C HIS A 128 -4.20 13.52 -8.25
N GLU A 129 -3.62 14.55 -8.83
CA GLU A 129 -4.31 15.54 -9.65
C GLU A 129 -4.16 15.20 -11.12
N THR A 130 -5.27 15.21 -11.84
CA THR A 130 -5.29 15.19 -13.30
C THR A 130 -5.26 16.63 -13.77
N LYS A 131 -4.28 16.97 -14.60
CA LYS A 131 -4.09 18.29 -15.19
C LYS A 131 -4.35 18.23 -16.69
N ASP A 132 -4.92 19.30 -17.25
CA ASP A 132 -5.09 19.45 -18.70
C ASP A 132 -3.76 19.80 -19.39
N GLU A 133 -3.79 19.96 -20.72
CA GLU A 133 -2.62 20.32 -21.52
C GLU A 133 -1.98 21.66 -21.13
N ASN A 134 -2.76 22.56 -20.49
CA ASN A 134 -2.30 23.85 -20.00
C ASN A 134 -1.84 23.80 -18.53
N GLY A 135 -1.79 22.61 -17.92
CA GLY A 135 -1.39 22.41 -16.54
C GLY A 135 -2.46 22.75 -15.50
N LYS A 136 -3.71 23.02 -15.90
CA LYS A 136 -4.81 23.31 -14.98
C LYS A 136 -5.39 22.02 -14.42
N VAL A 137 -5.57 21.97 -13.10
CA VAL A 137 -6.19 20.84 -12.40
C VAL A 137 -7.66 20.72 -12.80
N ILE A 138 -8.01 19.58 -13.39
CA ILE A 138 -9.39 19.26 -13.83
C ILE A 138 -10.10 18.31 -12.87
N ARG A 139 -9.36 17.42 -12.19
CA ARG A 139 -9.91 16.45 -11.24
C ARG A 139 -8.83 15.96 -10.29
N ASP A 140 -9.22 15.51 -9.11
CA ASP A 140 -8.38 14.70 -8.23
C ASP A 140 -9.07 13.39 -7.83
N ASN A 141 -8.26 12.45 -7.33
CA ASN A 141 -8.73 11.14 -6.85
C ASN A 141 -8.88 11.08 -5.31
N TYR A 142 -8.83 12.21 -4.59
CA TYR A 142 -8.84 12.20 -3.13
C TYR A 142 -10.08 11.49 -2.59
N THR A 143 -11.27 11.88 -3.08
CA THR A 143 -12.55 11.31 -2.65
C THR A 143 -12.62 9.81 -2.90
N GLU A 144 -12.09 9.34 -4.03
CA GLU A 144 -12.04 7.91 -4.37
C GLU A 144 -11.17 7.13 -3.39
N ILE A 145 -10.00 7.67 -3.03
CA ILE A 145 -9.11 7.05 -2.04
C ILE A 145 -9.81 6.99 -0.68
N ILE A 146 -10.46 8.07 -0.23
CA ILE A 146 -11.21 8.09 1.03
C ILE A 146 -12.37 7.08 1.02
N GLN A 147 -13.10 6.97 -0.09
CA GLN A 147 -14.16 5.97 -0.24
C GLN A 147 -13.60 4.54 -0.13
N ASN A 148 -12.46 4.26 -0.74
CA ASN A 148 -11.79 2.97 -0.63
C ASN A 148 -11.35 2.69 0.82
N ILE A 149 -10.71 3.66 1.47
CA ILE A 149 -10.32 3.59 2.88
C ILE A 149 -11.53 3.32 3.78
N SER A 150 -12.68 3.94 3.49
CA SER A 150 -13.89 3.80 4.32
C SER A 150 -14.39 2.36 4.44
N ARG A 151 -14.08 1.49 3.46
CA ARG A 151 -14.46 0.07 3.48
C ARG A 151 -13.63 -0.74 4.48
N HIS A 152 -12.47 -0.22 4.88
CA HIS A 152 -11.56 -0.85 5.85
C HIS A 152 -11.87 -0.46 7.30
N PHE A 153 -12.93 0.31 7.55
CA PHE A 153 -13.37 0.67 8.90
C PHE A 153 -14.68 -0.04 9.27
N ASN A 154 -14.66 -0.72 10.41
CA ASN A 154 -15.85 -1.22 11.10
C ASN A 154 -16.53 -0.07 11.85
N LYS A 155 -15.76 0.80 12.51
CA LYS A 155 -16.25 1.94 13.28
C LYS A 155 -16.13 3.24 12.47
N LYS A 156 -17.21 3.67 11.82
CA LYS A 156 -17.23 4.89 10.99
C LYS A 156 -16.94 6.18 11.77
N ALA A 157 -17.13 6.18 13.09
CA ALA A 157 -16.72 7.30 13.95
C ALA A 157 -15.18 7.46 13.95
N LEU A 158 -14.44 6.36 14.16
CA LEU A 158 -12.97 6.36 14.14
C LEU A 158 -12.44 6.80 12.77
N MET A 159 -13.11 6.40 11.69
CA MET A 159 -12.76 6.85 10.34
C MET A 159 -12.77 8.39 10.25
N ARG A 160 -13.85 9.04 10.69
CA ARG A 160 -13.98 10.50 10.62
C ARG A 160 -13.00 11.23 11.53
N GLU A 161 -12.62 10.61 12.64
CA GLU A 161 -11.63 11.15 13.58
C GLU A 161 -10.19 11.05 13.04
N LYS A 162 -9.85 9.91 12.44
CA LYS A 162 -8.47 9.62 12.02
C LYS A 162 -8.14 10.18 10.62
N ILE A 163 -9.10 10.31 9.72
CA ILE A 163 -8.85 10.82 8.37
C ILE A 163 -8.52 12.32 8.44
N VAL A 164 -7.33 12.68 7.96
CA VAL A 164 -6.87 14.06 7.89
C VAL A 164 -7.67 14.83 6.84
N ASN A 165 -8.04 16.09 7.15
CA ASN A 165 -8.74 16.96 6.21
C ASN A 165 -7.94 17.17 4.92
N LYS A 166 -8.62 17.19 3.76
CA LYS A 166 -8.00 17.40 2.44
C LYS A 166 -7.10 18.64 2.37
N THR A 167 -7.46 19.73 3.06
CA THR A 167 -6.66 20.97 3.11
C THR A 167 -5.27 20.80 3.71
N LEU A 168 -5.08 19.76 4.55
CA LEU A 168 -3.80 19.41 5.14
C LEU A 168 -3.06 18.32 4.34
N CYS A 169 -3.73 17.72 3.35
CA CYS A 169 -3.18 16.73 2.42
C CYS A 169 -2.45 17.43 1.26
N LYS A 170 -1.65 16.67 0.52
CA LYS A 170 -0.86 17.19 -0.61
C LYS A 170 -0.99 16.27 -1.81
N GLU A 171 -0.83 16.83 -3.01
CA GLU A 171 -0.72 16.03 -4.22
C GLU A 171 0.54 15.15 -4.18
N LEU A 172 0.45 13.94 -4.74
CA LEU A 172 1.60 13.08 -5.02
C LEU A 172 2.02 13.33 -6.48
N PRO A 173 3.19 13.97 -6.70
CA PRO A 173 3.62 14.34 -8.05
C PRO A 173 3.75 13.12 -8.97
N GLN A 174 3.29 13.26 -10.21
CA GLN A 174 3.54 12.29 -11.27
C GLN A 174 4.56 12.88 -12.22
N ILE A 175 5.79 12.34 -12.20
CA ILE A 175 6.82 12.74 -13.16
C ILE A 175 6.44 12.10 -14.51
N GLN A 176 6.13 12.93 -15.50
CA GLN A 176 5.99 12.44 -16.87
C GLN A 176 7.39 12.07 -17.38
N ILE A 177 7.64 10.77 -17.52
CA ILE A 177 8.86 10.29 -18.16
C ILE A 177 8.71 10.54 -19.67
N PRO A 178 9.67 11.19 -20.32
CA PRO A 178 9.63 11.35 -21.77
C PRO A 178 9.48 9.98 -22.43
N LEU A 179 8.45 9.82 -23.28
CA LEU A 179 8.31 8.62 -24.09
C LEU A 179 9.57 8.48 -24.96
N LYS A 180 10.20 7.30 -24.91
CA LYS A 180 11.37 7.00 -25.74
C LYS A 180 10.96 7.21 -27.21
N GLN A 181 11.60 8.17 -27.89
CA GLN A 181 11.34 8.41 -29.31
C GLN A 181 11.55 7.08 -30.06
N LYS A 182 10.55 6.67 -30.85
CA LYS A 182 10.69 5.50 -31.73
C LYS A 182 11.90 5.75 -32.64
N THR A 183 12.96 4.99 -32.46
CA THR A 183 14.08 4.97 -33.40
C THR A 183 13.54 4.60 -34.78
N ALA A 184 13.85 5.42 -35.78
CA ALA A 184 13.43 5.19 -37.16
C ALA A 184 13.80 3.76 -37.61
N PRO A 185 12.96 3.09 -38.43
CA PRO A 185 13.29 1.78 -38.96
C PRO A 185 14.62 1.85 -39.71
N ILE A 186 15.48 0.88 -39.44
CA ILE A 186 16.76 0.68 -40.14
C ILE A 186 16.42 0.47 -41.63
N PRO A 187 17.02 1.21 -42.58
CA PRO A 187 16.78 0.98 -44.00
C PRO A 187 17.22 -0.44 -44.34
N GLU A 188 16.32 -1.25 -44.91
CA GLU A 188 16.69 -2.52 -45.51
C GLU A 188 17.70 -2.26 -46.63
N SER A 189 18.91 -2.81 -46.48
CA SER A 189 19.90 -2.84 -47.54
C SER A 189 19.37 -3.68 -48.70
N ARG A 190 19.26 -3.07 -49.88
CA ARG A 190 19.05 -3.76 -51.15
C ARG A 190 20.22 -4.66 -51.53
#